data_AF-A0AAV5BZQ0-F1
#
_entry.id   AF-A0AAV5BZQ0-F1
#
_cell.length_a   1.000
_cell.length_b   1.000
_cell.length_c   1.000
_cell.angle_alpha   90.00
_cell.angle_beta   90.00
_cell.angle_gamma   90.00
#
_symmetry.space_group_name_H-M   'P 1'
#
loop_
_entity.id
_entity.type
_entity.pdbx_description
1 polymer ?
#
loop_
_entity_poly.entity_id
_entity_poly.type
_entity_poly.pdbx_seq_one_letter_code
_entity_poly.pdbx_strand_id
1 'polypeptide(L)'
;MGGRCYVSSPEGSVYLINLRPFPRLQEVVNQRCLAEPGTVNNIVSYLIFRDIGGGGCRMMMVRYWRSMSRLAGVQDYNDRKKDQFTVGGVTGSLELLEVDLTGRRLLPVRSLGGRSSAFIGLTHCLLISTETLPSIAADNIYLGCLLQCRQRFGVYHINKVKNRRRTGPPHEFARDVDRGLVPAAHPCNLDQYLACYVD
;
A
#
# COMPACT_ATOMS: atom_id res chain seq x y z
N MET A 1 19.66 -23.83 2.07
CA MET A 1 18.79 -22.64 2.17
C MET A 1 17.86 -22.81 3.38
N GLY A 2 18.12 -22.09 4.47
CA GLY A 2 17.24 -22.11 5.65
C GLY A 2 16.07 -21.16 5.40
N GLY A 3 14.88 -21.73 5.17
CA GLY A 3 13.68 -20.96 4.81
C GLY A 3 13.23 -20.05 5.95
N ARG A 4 13.51 -18.76 5.81
CA ARG A 4 12.99 -17.68 6.67
C ARG A 4 12.19 -16.74 5.79
N CYS A 5 10.97 -16.41 6.20
CA CYS A 5 10.18 -15.38 5.54
C CYS A 5 9.51 -14.48 6.57
N TYR A 6 9.24 -13.25 6.17
CA TYR A 6 8.49 -12.31 6.99
C TYR A 6 7.09 -12.17 6.43
N VAL A 7 6.11 -12.08 7.32
CA VAL A 7 4.70 -11.87 6.97
C VAL A 7 4.14 -10.74 7.82
N SER A 8 3.19 -10.00 7.25
CA SER A 8 2.40 -9.00 7.95
C SER A 8 0.99 -9.51 8.21
N SER A 9 0.42 -9.14 9.35
CA SER A 9 -1.02 -9.19 9.58
C SER A 9 -1.71 -7.94 9.01
N PRO A 10 -3.04 -7.95 8.80
CA PRO A 10 -3.77 -6.80 8.26
C PRO A 10 -3.52 -5.49 9.00
N GLU A 11 -3.46 -5.52 10.34
CA GLU A 11 -3.22 -4.33 11.17
C GLU A 11 -1.75 -3.86 11.16
N GLY A 12 -0.83 -4.66 10.62
CA GLY A 12 0.58 -4.31 10.44
C GLY A 12 1.52 -4.89 11.50
N SER A 13 1.13 -5.92 12.25
CA SER A 13 2.10 -6.69 13.04
C SER A 13 3.01 -7.46 12.08
N VAL A 14 4.29 -7.60 12.43
CA VAL A 14 5.30 -8.29 11.60
C VAL A 14 5.76 -9.54 12.31
N TYR A 15 5.77 -10.65 11.58
CA TYR A 15 6.20 -11.94 12.09
C TYR A 15 7.30 -12.53 11.22
N LEU A 16 8.27 -13.18 11.85
CA LEU A 16 9.26 -14.04 11.20
C LEU A 16 8.79 -15.49 11.27
N ILE A 17 8.64 -16.12 10.11
CA ILE A 17 8.40 -17.56 9.99
C ILE A 17 9.75 -18.22 9.77
N ASN A 18 10.19 -19.02 10.73
CA ASN A 18 11.32 -19.93 10.57
C ASN A 18 10.78 -21.31 10.19
N LEU A 19 11.08 -21.82 8.98
CA LEU A 19 10.52 -23.08 8.48
C LEU A 19 11.28 -24.33 8.99
N ARG A 20 12.44 -24.17 9.62
CA ARG A 20 13.27 -25.28 10.12
C ARG A 20 13.84 -24.99 11.52
N PRO A 21 14.09 -26.03 12.35
CA PRO A 21 13.78 -27.44 12.11
C PRO A 21 12.27 -27.75 12.18
N PHE A 22 11.49 -26.92 12.87
CA PHE A 22 10.03 -26.93 12.86
C PHE A 22 9.54 -25.52 12.54
N PRO A 23 8.43 -25.37 11.80
CA PRO A 23 7.79 -24.08 11.58
C PRO A 23 7.53 -23.35 12.90
N ARG A 24 8.12 -22.17 13.06
CA ARG A 24 7.90 -21.30 14.22
C ARG A 24 7.58 -19.89 13.73
N LEU A 25 6.47 -19.36 14.22
CA LEU A 25 6.09 -17.96 14.04
C LEU A 25 6.62 -17.16 15.22
N GLN A 26 7.49 -16.19 14.94
CA GLN A 26 8.05 -15.30 15.95
C GLN A 26 7.55 -13.89 15.69
N GLU A 27 6.95 -13.26 16.71
CA GLU A 27 6.58 -11.85 16.65
C GLU A 27 7.84 -10.98 16.65
N VAL A 28 7.90 -10.08 15.66
CA VAL A 28 8.98 -9.11 15.50
C VAL A 28 8.46 -7.72 15.87
N VAL A 29 7.29 -7.34 15.36
CA VAL A 29 6.62 -6.06 15.64
C VAL A 29 5.17 -6.34 16.00
N ASN A 30 4.68 -5.71 17.06
CA ASN A 30 3.29 -5.80 17.49
C ASN A 30 2.52 -4.52 17.15
N GLN A 31 1.41 -4.66 16.43
CA GLN A 31 0.48 -3.58 16.11
C GLN A 31 -0.97 -3.96 16.45
N ARG A 32 -1.20 -4.96 17.32
CA ARG A 32 -2.55 -5.45 17.67
C ARG A 32 -3.46 -4.38 18.28
N CYS A 33 -2.90 -3.31 18.83
CA CYS A 33 -3.67 -2.15 19.29
C CYS A 33 -4.47 -1.47 18.17
N LEU A 34 -4.11 -1.70 16.90
CA LEU A 34 -4.83 -1.17 15.74
C LEU A 34 -5.95 -2.11 15.26
N ALA A 35 -6.05 -3.32 15.82
CA ALA A 35 -7.04 -4.33 15.45
C ALA A 35 -8.33 -4.23 16.29
N GLU A 36 -8.84 -3.01 16.51
CA GLU A 36 -10.11 -2.84 17.23
C GLU A 36 -11.26 -3.52 16.47
N PRO A 37 -12.26 -4.08 17.19
CA PRO A 37 -13.41 -4.73 16.56
C PRO A 37 -14.06 -3.83 15.50
N GLY A 38 -14.14 -4.32 14.25
CA GLY A 38 -14.71 -3.59 13.11
C GLY A 38 -13.71 -2.77 12.28
N THR A 39 -12.46 -2.59 12.73
CA THR A 39 -11.43 -1.87 11.96
C THR A 39 -10.56 -2.78 11.10
N VAL A 40 -10.29 -4.02 11.53
CA VAL A 40 -9.37 -4.97 10.87
C VAL A 40 -9.73 -5.21 9.39
N ASN A 41 -11.01 -5.31 9.07
CA ASN A 41 -11.47 -5.55 7.69
C ASN A 41 -11.23 -4.36 6.74
N ASN A 42 -10.85 -3.20 7.27
CA ASN A 42 -10.60 -1.98 6.51
C ASN A 42 -9.11 -1.65 6.39
N ILE A 43 -8.22 -2.50 6.92
CA ILE A 43 -6.77 -2.28 6.89
C ILE A 43 -6.14 -3.38 6.07
N VAL A 44 -5.25 -2.99 5.15
CA VAL A 44 -4.35 -3.91 4.47
C VAL A 44 -2.92 -3.42 4.65
N SER A 45 -2.04 -4.34 5.05
CA SER A 45 -0.63 -4.05 5.30
C SER A 45 0.25 -5.03 4.54
N TYR A 46 1.16 -4.49 3.75
CA TYR A 46 2.05 -5.27 2.89
C TYR A 46 3.50 -4.99 3.21
N LEU A 47 4.30 -6.06 3.30
CA LEU A 47 5.75 -5.96 3.34
C LEU A 47 6.29 -5.88 1.92
N ILE A 48 7.12 -4.88 1.66
CA ILE A 48 7.86 -4.73 0.40
C ILE A 48 9.34 -4.58 0.70
N PHE A 49 10.19 -5.06 -0.20
CA PHE A 49 11.64 -4.92 -0.09
C PHE A 49 12.13 -3.87 -1.07
N ARG A 50 12.76 -2.84 -0.53
CA ARG A 50 13.40 -1.79 -1.30
C ARG A 50 14.89 -2.10 -1.44
N ASP A 51 15.41 -2.07 -2.66
CA ASP A 51 16.84 -2.09 -2.91
C ASP A 51 17.48 -0.76 -2.46
N ILE A 52 18.55 -0.84 -1.68
CA ILE A 52 19.33 0.32 -1.21
C ILE A 52 20.70 0.41 -1.89
N GLY A 53 20.96 -0.44 -2.90
CA GLY A 53 22.24 -0.54 -3.57
C GLY A 53 23.26 -1.38 -2.77
N GLY A 54 24.33 -1.82 -3.45
CA GLY A 54 25.41 -2.57 -2.81
C GLY A 54 24.99 -3.95 -2.26
N GLY A 55 23.90 -4.53 -2.77
CA GLY A 55 23.38 -5.84 -2.34
C GLY A 55 22.55 -5.80 -1.05
N GLY A 56 22.28 -4.61 -0.51
CA GLY A 56 21.40 -4.44 0.66
C GLY A 56 19.94 -4.25 0.26
N CYS A 57 19.03 -4.79 1.07
CA CYS A 57 17.60 -4.52 0.98
C CYS A 57 17.09 -3.95 2.30
N ARG A 58 16.16 -3.00 2.21
CA ARG A 58 15.42 -2.46 3.35
C ARG A 58 13.98 -2.93 3.29
N MET A 59 13.50 -3.49 4.39
CA MET A 59 12.11 -3.92 4.51
C MET A 59 11.23 -2.74 4.87
N MET A 60 10.18 -2.54 4.08
CA MET A 60 9.20 -1.49 4.26
C MET A 60 7.83 -2.12 4.46
N MET A 61 6.92 -1.37 5.08
CA MET A 61 5.51 -1.66 5.16
C MET A 61 4.72 -0.55 4.48
N VAL A 62 3.85 -0.93 3.55
CA VAL A 62 2.80 -0.06 3.02
C VAL A 62 1.50 -0.48 3.69
N ARG A 63 0.91 0.43 4.47
CA ARG A 63 -0.35 0.19 5.17
C ARG A 63 -1.42 1.13 4.64
N TYR A 64 -2.51 0.57 4.14
CA TYR A 64 -3.65 1.31 3.62
C TYR A 64 -4.89 1.04 4.47
N TRP A 65 -5.52 2.14 4.87
CA TRP A 65 -6.77 2.15 5.61
C TRP A 65 -7.88 2.65 4.69
N ARG A 66 -8.89 1.82 4.48
CA ARG A 66 -10.10 2.18 3.75
C ARG A 66 -11.11 2.80 4.71
N SER A 67 -11.38 4.10 4.58
CA SER A 67 -12.45 4.73 5.34
C SER A 67 -13.78 4.44 4.65
N MET A 68 -14.57 3.52 5.20
CA MET A 68 -15.98 3.38 4.84
C MET A 68 -16.76 4.46 5.61
N SER A 69 -17.23 5.49 4.92
CA SER A 69 -18.04 6.59 5.46
C SER A 69 -19.43 6.17 6.00
N ARG A 70 -19.62 4.90 6.41
CA ARG A 70 -20.89 4.34 6.89
C ARG A 70 -20.93 4.02 8.38
N LEU A 71 -19.87 4.28 9.15
CA LEU A 71 -19.90 4.15 10.60
C LEU A 71 -19.59 5.51 11.24
N ALA A 72 -20.66 6.27 11.45
CA ALA A 72 -20.64 7.47 12.26
C ALA A 72 -20.40 7.08 13.73
N GLY A 73 -19.32 7.59 14.31
CA GLY A 73 -19.11 7.56 15.75
C GLY A 73 -17.65 7.38 16.14
N VAL A 74 -17.20 8.24 17.05
CA VAL A 74 -16.00 8.18 17.89
C VAL A 74 -14.87 9.15 17.51
N GLN A 75 -14.54 9.94 18.53
CA GLN A 75 -13.68 11.11 18.64
C GLN A 75 -12.20 10.89 18.23
N ASP A 76 -11.77 9.64 18.03
CA ASP A 76 -10.42 9.27 17.56
C ASP A 76 -10.18 9.58 16.06
N TYR A 77 -11.25 10.03 15.39
CA TYR A 77 -11.30 10.47 14.00
C TYR A 77 -10.41 11.70 13.69
N ASN A 78 -10.10 12.55 14.68
CA ASN A 78 -9.50 13.86 14.42
C ASN A 78 -7.99 13.86 14.19
N ASP A 79 -7.20 12.99 14.84
CA ASP A 79 -5.75 12.93 14.58
C ASP A 79 -5.42 12.13 13.30
N ARG A 80 -6.18 11.08 12.99
CA ARG A 80 -6.07 10.33 11.72
C ARG A 80 -6.50 11.13 10.49
N LYS A 81 -7.27 12.20 10.67
CA LYS A 81 -7.74 13.09 9.59
C LYS A 81 -6.60 13.83 8.89
N LYS A 82 -5.47 14.08 9.57
CA LYS A 82 -4.35 14.87 9.03
C LYS A 82 -3.71 14.24 7.81
N ASP A 83 -3.81 12.91 7.66
CA ASP A 83 -3.21 12.17 6.56
C ASP A 83 -4.19 11.44 5.64
N GLN A 84 -5.50 11.66 5.85
CA GLN A 84 -6.52 11.16 4.95
C GLN A 84 -6.49 11.87 3.60
N PHE A 85 -6.88 11.12 2.57
CA PHE A 85 -7.07 11.61 1.23
C PHE A 85 -8.29 10.95 0.61
N THR A 86 -8.88 11.61 -0.37
CA THR A 86 -9.97 11.05 -1.17
C THR A 86 -9.49 10.92 -2.60
N VAL A 87 -9.54 9.69 -3.14
CA VAL A 87 -9.39 9.43 -4.57
C VAL A 87 -10.55 8.56 -5.02
N GLY A 88 -11.02 8.77 -6.25
CA GLY A 88 -12.09 7.95 -6.83
C GLY A 88 -13.39 7.90 -6.02
N GLY A 89 -13.63 8.84 -5.09
CA GLY A 89 -14.78 8.83 -4.18
C GLY A 89 -14.63 7.93 -2.94
N VAL A 90 -13.46 7.34 -2.70
CA VAL A 90 -13.12 6.63 -1.46
C VAL A 90 -12.15 7.48 -0.65
N THR A 91 -12.48 7.68 0.61
CA THR A 91 -11.55 8.27 1.57
C THR A 91 -10.72 7.15 2.18
N GLY A 92 -9.41 7.37 2.27
CA GLY A 92 -8.50 6.44 2.95
C GLY A 92 -7.31 7.18 3.53
N SER A 93 -6.50 6.46 4.29
CA SER A 93 -5.19 6.94 4.72
C SER A 93 -4.13 5.90 4.36
N LEU A 94 -2.92 6.37 4.08
CA LEU A 94 -1.81 5.52 3.71
C LEU A 94 -0.60 5.88 4.57
N GLU A 95 0.07 4.86 5.05
CA GLU A 95 1.31 4.96 5.80
C GLU A 95 2.40 4.18 5.07
N LEU A 96 3.58 4.80 4.98
CA LEU A 96 4.80 4.14 4.55
C LEU A 96 5.75 4.10 5.74
N LEU A 97 6.12 2.89 6.13
CA LEU A 97 6.89 2.63 7.34
C LEU A 97 8.12 1.78 6.99
N GLU A 98 9.26 2.07 7.58
CA GLU A 98 10.42 1.16 7.60
C GLU A 98 10.26 0.16 8.74
N VAL A 99 10.59 -1.10 8.48
CA VAL A 99 10.59 -2.15 9.48
C VAL A 99 11.98 -2.23 10.13
N ASP A 100 12.11 -1.63 11.30
CA ASP A 100 13.32 -1.71 12.11
C ASP A 100 13.37 -3.06 12.83
N LEU A 101 14.03 -4.04 12.21
CA LEU A 101 14.14 -5.41 12.74
C LEU A 101 14.93 -5.45 14.07
N THR A 102 15.88 -4.54 14.27
CA THR A 102 16.73 -4.48 15.46
C THR A 102 15.96 -3.85 16.62
N GLY A 103 15.33 -2.69 16.37
CA GLY A 103 14.51 -1.98 17.33
C GLY A 103 13.08 -2.52 17.47
N ARG A 104 12.70 -3.52 16.67
CA ARG A 104 11.40 -4.20 16.70
C ARG A 104 10.21 -3.23 16.61
N ARG A 105 10.32 -2.25 15.71
CA ARG A 105 9.35 -1.16 15.58
C ARG A 105 9.16 -0.73 14.13
N LEU A 106 8.09 0.03 13.89
CA LEU A 106 7.81 0.67 12.61
C LEU A 106 8.20 2.14 12.68
N LEU A 107 8.95 2.61 11.68
CA LEU A 107 9.43 3.98 11.60
C LEU A 107 8.81 4.68 10.39
N PRO A 108 8.08 5.80 10.55
CA PRO A 108 7.53 6.54 9.42
C PRO A 108 8.63 7.02 8.46
N VAL A 109 8.41 6.83 7.17
CA VAL A 109 9.30 7.33 6.12
C VAL A 109 8.53 8.16 5.10
N ARG A 110 9.26 8.94 4.30
CA ARG A 110 8.68 9.88 3.33
C ARG A 110 9.08 9.60 1.88
N SER A 111 9.70 8.45 1.60
CA SER A 111 10.18 8.11 0.27
C SER A 111 10.34 6.58 0.13
N LEU A 112 10.05 6.07 -1.06
CA LEU A 112 10.38 4.71 -1.51
C LEU A 112 11.81 4.64 -2.08
N GLY A 113 12.54 5.75 -2.03
CA GLY A 113 13.92 5.84 -2.48
C GLY A 113 14.18 6.69 -3.70
N GLY A 114 13.18 7.45 -4.16
CA GLY A 114 13.34 8.36 -5.29
C GLY A 114 13.56 7.67 -6.64
N ARG A 115 13.51 6.34 -6.70
CA ARG A 115 13.64 5.53 -7.92
C ARG A 115 12.64 4.39 -8.00
N SER A 116 11.63 4.38 -7.14
CA SER A 116 10.64 3.32 -7.12
C SER A 116 9.26 3.87 -6.82
N SER A 117 8.26 3.11 -7.24
CA SER A 117 6.85 3.37 -6.97
C SER A 117 6.17 2.07 -6.55
N ALA A 118 5.19 2.17 -5.66
CA ALA A 118 4.41 1.00 -5.24
C ALA A 118 3.04 0.97 -5.92
N PHE A 119 2.55 -0.23 -6.19
CA PHE A 119 1.18 -0.49 -6.61
C PHE A 119 0.53 -1.33 -5.53
N ILE A 120 -0.63 -0.91 -5.03
CA ILE A 120 -1.31 -1.59 -3.93
C ILE A 120 -2.71 -2.05 -4.36
N GLY A 121 -3.00 -3.32 -4.13
CA GLY A 121 -4.30 -3.94 -4.35
C GLY A 121 -4.90 -4.45 -3.05
N LEU A 122 -5.95 -5.26 -3.16
CA LEU A 122 -6.59 -5.97 -2.06
C LEU A 122 -5.80 -7.21 -1.61
N THR A 123 -4.99 -7.78 -2.49
CA THR A 123 -4.29 -9.06 -2.25
C THR A 123 -2.77 -8.91 -2.27
N HIS A 124 -2.24 -8.02 -3.10
CA HIS A 124 -0.81 -7.86 -3.31
C HIS A 124 -0.37 -6.38 -3.31
N CYS A 125 0.92 -6.19 -3.11
CA CYS A 125 1.59 -4.91 -3.28
C CYS A 125 2.89 -5.13 -4.05
N LEU A 126 3.11 -4.37 -5.11
CA LEU A 126 4.29 -4.45 -5.95
C LEU A 126 5.13 -3.19 -5.80
N LEU A 127 6.44 -3.33 -5.61
CA LEU A 127 7.39 -2.23 -5.72
C LEU A 127 8.09 -2.33 -7.07
N ILE A 128 8.04 -1.26 -7.85
CA ILE A 128 8.59 -1.22 -9.21
C ILE A 128 9.60 -0.08 -9.33
N SER A 129 10.76 -0.38 -9.92
CA SER A 129 11.78 0.62 -10.22
C SER A 129 11.36 1.51 -11.39
N THR A 130 11.59 2.82 -11.27
CA THR A 130 11.44 3.77 -12.38
C THR A 130 12.49 3.57 -13.46
N GLU A 131 13.59 2.87 -13.16
CA GLU A 131 14.58 2.47 -14.17
C GLU A 131 14.03 1.34 -15.05
N THR A 132 13.23 0.43 -14.47
CA THR A 132 12.54 -0.63 -15.22
C THR A 132 11.37 -0.06 -16.02
N LEU A 133 10.56 0.81 -15.40
CA LEU A 133 9.41 1.44 -16.03
C LEU A 133 9.49 2.98 -15.92
N PRO A 134 10.14 3.66 -16.88
CA PRO A 134 10.32 5.12 -16.84
C PRO A 134 9.03 5.93 -16.90
N SER A 135 7.92 5.32 -17.33
CA SER A 135 6.61 5.96 -17.41
C SER A 135 5.97 6.18 -16.03
N ILE A 136 6.46 5.54 -14.97
CA ILE A 136 5.93 5.71 -13.61
C ILE A 136 6.76 6.75 -12.86
N ALA A 137 6.09 7.57 -12.05
CA ALA A 137 6.77 8.57 -11.24
C ALA A 137 7.26 7.96 -9.91
N ALA A 138 8.50 8.29 -9.53
CA ALA A 138 9.09 7.84 -8.27
C ALA A 138 8.34 8.39 -7.06
N ASP A 139 8.43 7.67 -5.94
CA ASP A 139 7.80 8.02 -4.66
C ASP A 139 6.28 8.25 -4.73
N ASN A 140 5.64 7.55 -5.67
CA ASN A 140 4.20 7.45 -5.78
C ASN A 140 3.71 6.07 -5.33
N ILE A 141 2.45 6.03 -4.90
CA ILE A 141 1.73 4.79 -4.63
C ILE A 141 0.44 4.79 -5.46
N TYR A 142 0.34 3.86 -6.38
CA TYR A 142 -0.81 3.65 -7.25
C TYR A 142 -1.80 2.71 -6.56
N LEU A 143 -3.01 3.19 -6.34
CA LEU A 143 -4.09 2.46 -5.68
C LEU A 143 -4.88 1.67 -6.72
N GLY A 144 -4.99 0.36 -6.50
CA GLY A 144 -5.67 -0.56 -7.37
C GLY A 144 -7.17 -0.29 -7.47
N CYS A 145 -7.75 -0.70 -8.60
CA CYS A 145 -9.13 -0.35 -8.94
C CYS A 145 -10.17 -0.86 -7.91
N LEU A 146 -9.94 -2.01 -7.27
CA LEU A 146 -10.85 -2.56 -6.26
C LEU A 146 -10.78 -1.85 -4.90
N LEU A 147 -9.73 -1.04 -4.67
CA LEU A 147 -9.62 -0.18 -3.49
C LEU A 147 -10.45 1.11 -3.63
N GLN A 148 -11.03 1.39 -4.80
CA GLN A 148 -11.65 2.67 -5.14
C GLN A 148 -13.13 2.50 -5.51
N CYS A 149 -13.92 3.57 -5.35
CA CYS A 149 -15.31 3.59 -5.80
C CYS A 149 -15.34 3.71 -7.33
N ARG A 150 -16.31 3.03 -7.97
CA ARG A 150 -16.50 3.05 -9.43
C ARG A 150 -15.26 2.63 -10.25
N GLN A 151 -14.38 1.81 -9.67
CA GLN A 151 -13.25 1.16 -10.37
C GLN A 151 -12.29 2.13 -11.07
N ARG A 152 -12.14 3.33 -10.50
CA ARG A 152 -11.10 4.30 -10.89
C ARG A 152 -9.79 3.93 -10.21
N PHE A 153 -8.65 4.34 -10.76
CA PHE A 153 -7.39 4.23 -10.02
C PHE A 153 -6.94 5.60 -9.52
N GLY A 154 -6.28 5.59 -8.36
CA GLY A 154 -5.79 6.78 -7.71
C GLY A 154 -4.28 6.75 -7.53
N VAL A 155 -3.65 7.92 -7.53
CA VAL A 155 -2.22 8.02 -7.21
C VAL A 155 -2.08 8.81 -5.93
N TYR A 156 -1.34 8.25 -4.96
CA TYR A 156 -0.91 8.93 -3.74
C TYR A 156 0.55 9.34 -3.87
N HIS A 157 0.83 10.62 -3.68
CA HIS A 157 2.18 11.19 -3.71
C HIS A 157 2.75 11.21 -2.28
N ILE A 158 3.78 10.41 -2.01
CA ILE A 158 4.37 10.30 -0.66
C ILE A 158 5.02 11.63 -0.26
N ASN A 159 5.71 12.27 -1.20
CA ASN A 159 6.36 13.55 -0.98
C ASN A 159 5.36 14.70 -1.12
N LYS A 160 4.98 15.28 0.03
CA LYS A 160 4.23 16.54 0.11
C LYS A 160 5.15 17.71 -0.21
N VAL A 161 5.36 18.02 -1.49
CA VAL A 161 5.88 19.35 -1.85
C VAL A 161 4.80 20.36 -1.41
N LYS A 162 5.18 21.37 -0.62
CA LYS A 162 4.26 22.44 -0.19
C LYS A 162 3.46 22.92 -1.42
N ASN A 163 2.14 22.95 -1.32
CA ASN A 163 1.17 23.33 -2.35
C ASN A 163 0.79 22.30 -3.42
N ARG A 164 1.25 21.03 -3.37
CA ARG A 164 0.70 19.96 -4.23
C ARG A 164 -0.33 19.09 -3.50
N ARG A 165 -1.40 18.72 -4.21
CA ARG A 165 -2.39 17.75 -3.72
C ARG A 165 -1.67 16.43 -3.45
N ARG A 166 -1.98 15.78 -2.32
CA ARG A 166 -1.46 14.43 -1.98
C ARG A 166 -1.88 13.36 -2.97
N THR A 167 -2.83 13.69 -3.82
CA THR A 167 -3.41 12.78 -4.79
C THR A 167 -3.43 13.41 -6.18
N GLY A 168 -3.15 12.59 -7.19
CA GLY A 168 -3.41 12.93 -8.58
C GLY A 168 -4.93 12.95 -8.86
N PRO A 169 -5.38 13.58 -9.96
CA PRO A 169 -6.76 13.43 -10.41
C PRO A 169 -7.05 11.92 -10.62
N PRO A 170 -8.24 11.43 -10.22
CA PRO A 170 -8.60 10.04 -10.48
C PRO A 170 -8.61 9.82 -11.99
N HIS A 171 -7.95 8.76 -12.45
CA HIS A 171 -8.07 8.37 -13.85
C HIS A 171 -9.33 7.51 -13.99
N GLU A 172 -10.14 7.84 -14.98
CA GLU A 172 -11.36 7.12 -15.28
C GLU A 172 -11.06 6.03 -16.30
N PHE A 173 -11.38 4.79 -15.94
CA PHE A 173 -11.51 3.73 -16.95
C PHE A 173 -12.94 3.72 -17.46
N ALA A 174 -13.09 3.51 -18.77
CA ALA A 174 -14.30 2.91 -19.30
C ALA A 174 -14.27 1.41 -18.99
N ARG A 175 -14.39 1.02 -17.71
CA ARG A 175 -14.69 -0.37 -17.37
C ARG A 175 -16.19 -0.55 -17.55
N ASP A 176 -16.58 -1.12 -18.68
CA ASP A 176 -17.94 -1.57 -18.89
C ASP A 176 -18.11 -2.91 -18.16
N VAL A 177 -18.47 -2.83 -16.88
CA VAL A 177 -18.67 -3.99 -16.00
C VAL A 177 -19.78 -4.90 -16.54
N ASP A 178 -20.76 -4.33 -17.26
CA ASP A 178 -21.85 -5.09 -17.87
C ASP A 178 -21.38 -5.92 -19.09
N ARG A 179 -20.20 -5.62 -19.65
CA ARG A 179 -19.63 -6.34 -20.80
C ARG A 179 -18.40 -7.19 -20.49
N GLY A 180 -17.91 -7.21 -19.25
CA GLY A 180 -16.70 -7.97 -18.88
C GLY A 180 -15.43 -7.51 -19.60
N LEU A 181 -15.43 -6.29 -20.17
CA LEU A 181 -14.29 -5.75 -20.90
C LEU A 181 -13.26 -5.19 -19.91
N VAL A 182 -12.20 -5.95 -19.73
CA VAL A 182 -11.01 -5.58 -18.94
C VAL A 182 -10.29 -4.41 -19.64
N PRO A 183 -9.52 -3.55 -18.93
CA PRO A 183 -8.67 -2.51 -19.54
C PRO A 183 -7.88 -2.94 -20.79
N ALA A 184 -7.60 -4.24 -20.95
CA ALA A 184 -7.03 -4.85 -22.15
C ALA A 184 -7.77 -4.57 -23.47
N ALA A 185 -9.04 -4.14 -23.44
CA ALA A 185 -9.81 -3.84 -24.65
C ALA A 185 -9.59 -2.42 -25.21
N HIS A 186 -8.87 -1.55 -24.49
CA HIS A 186 -8.54 -0.19 -24.94
C HIS A 186 -7.04 0.08 -24.76
N PRO A 187 -6.43 0.93 -25.61
CA PRO A 187 -5.06 1.38 -25.38
C PRO A 187 -4.94 2.01 -23.99
N CYS A 188 -4.09 1.43 -23.13
CA CYS A 188 -3.82 1.93 -21.80
C CYS A 188 -2.31 1.99 -21.55
N ASN A 189 -1.89 2.90 -20.67
CA ASN A 189 -0.52 2.98 -20.22
C ASN A 189 -0.22 1.84 -19.22
N LEU A 190 1.04 1.47 -19.09
CA LEU A 190 1.44 0.32 -18.27
C LEU A 190 1.16 0.49 -16.77
N ASP A 191 1.24 1.71 -16.24
CA ASP A 191 0.83 2.03 -14.87
C ASP A 191 -0.66 1.76 -14.64
N GLN A 192 -1.48 2.09 -15.64
CA GLN A 192 -2.92 1.83 -15.62
C GLN A 192 -3.21 0.34 -15.62
N TYR A 193 -2.51 -0.42 -16.48
CA TYR A 193 -2.59 -1.88 -16.50
C TYR A 193 -2.24 -2.44 -15.12
N LEU A 194 -1.08 -2.11 -14.57
CA LEU A 194 -0.64 -2.64 -13.28
C LEU A 194 -1.60 -2.29 -12.13
N ALA A 195 -2.16 -1.08 -12.10
CA ALA A 195 -3.17 -0.71 -11.10
C ALA A 195 -4.47 -1.54 -11.23
N CYS A 196 -4.77 -2.12 -12.40
CA CYS A 196 -5.93 -3.00 -12.57
C CYS A 196 -5.67 -4.48 -12.29
N TYR A 197 -4.41 -4.91 -12.26
CA TYR A 197 -4.02 -6.32 -12.16
C TYR A 197 -3.17 -6.64 -10.92
N VAL A 198 -3.09 -5.72 -9.96
CA VAL A 198 -2.42 -5.91 -8.67
C VAL A 198 -3.36 -6.53 -7.60
N ASP A 199 -4.51 -7.04 -8.03
CA ASP A 199 -5.52 -7.75 -7.24
C ASP A 199 -5.51 -9.26 -7.51
#